data_AF-A0A9D2LF58-F1
#
_entry.id   AF-A0A9D2LF58-F1
#
_cell.length_a   1.000
_cell.length_b   1.000
_cell.length_c   1.000
_cell.angle_alpha   90.00
_cell.angle_beta   90.00
_cell.angle_gamma   90.00
#
_symmetry.space_group_name_H-M   'P 1'
#
loop_
_entity.id
_entity.type
_entity.pdbx_description
1 polymer ?
#
loop_
_entity_poly.entity_id
_entity_poly.type
_entity_poly.pdbx_seq_one_letter_code
_entity_poly.pdbx_strand_id
1 'polypeptide(L)'
;MAPPARAPVAGVSEMPDPALTLVGGVAKGIVYLGLVLLLGLLPAAFVLGSGPSVLRRVRTVAEVGAVLTVLASLVQLWTQFLGSLPPGDPTIDMAGIGRFAGTQYALAVWGRTAGALVVLALLGGVPARARAPGAGLRRLVAATGLVVAAMLVVGSVVVNGHGGAGGVLNVGFAVALVHALAAIAWLGGLVLLGALVLRPRSEDHELDRLARWSVYAACAVAVLALTGAVQGISRVGYPEALLTTAYGQVLLGKLAAVTAALLLAAVSLRGTLRRRRSSIRRRQGSLRETEESPTTPPAGALALRTRREAGLVVGAVLASGVLSSLTPARDDWAPTADATAEIGPYAVRVEIVPARVGPQALRGTVPPPAERFSQPDVLEATLRRANGGATSLSAEMPYRLPAPRDPGHPTPVTSISAAVGVPTTGLWAVTLTIVVSRLEQYTGEVRYEVR
;
A
#
# COMPACT_ATOMS: atom_id res chain seq x y z
N MET A 1 54.87 1.64 6.08
CA MET A 1 53.62 1.49 6.85
C MET A 1 52.49 1.93 5.94
N ALA A 2 51.80 0.98 5.31
CA ALA A 2 50.74 1.27 4.34
C ALA A 2 49.54 1.92 5.05
N PRO A 3 48.87 2.91 4.43
CA PRO A 3 47.68 3.51 5.04
C PRO A 3 46.54 2.48 5.09
N PRO A 4 45.68 2.51 6.13
CA PRO A 4 44.53 1.61 6.20
C PRO A 4 43.58 1.86 5.02
N ALA A 5 43.10 0.76 4.43
CA ALA A 5 42.11 0.79 3.37
C ALA A 5 40.86 1.58 3.82
N ARG A 6 40.45 2.55 3.01
CA ARG A 6 39.21 3.30 3.23
C ARG A 6 38.03 2.35 3.11
N ALA A 7 37.22 2.26 4.17
CA ALA A 7 35.89 1.69 4.05
C ALA A 7 35.07 2.51 3.03
N PRO A 8 34.36 1.86 2.10
CA PRO A 8 33.51 2.58 1.16
C PRO A 8 32.41 3.32 1.92
N VAL A 9 32.18 4.57 1.52
CA VAL A 9 31.09 5.41 2.01
C VAL A 9 29.77 4.72 1.66
N ALA A 10 29.04 4.25 2.66
CA ALA A 10 27.67 3.80 2.51
C ALA A 10 26.81 5.01 2.09
N GLY A 11 26.47 5.09 0.80
CA GLY A 11 25.76 6.27 0.27
C GLY A 11 25.24 6.15 -1.15
N VAL A 12 25.31 4.96 -1.77
CA VAL A 12 24.44 4.61 -2.88
C VAL A 12 23.65 3.41 -2.36
N SER A 13 22.42 3.64 -1.94
CA SER A 13 21.48 2.52 -1.83
C SER A 13 21.41 1.91 -3.22
N GLU A 14 22.07 0.77 -3.44
CA GLU A 14 21.79 -0.05 -4.62
C GLU A 14 20.27 -0.21 -4.64
N MET A 15 19.64 0.38 -5.66
CA MET A 15 18.21 0.18 -5.85
C MET A 15 18.00 -1.34 -5.90
N PRO A 16 17.04 -1.88 -5.13
CA PRO A 16 16.71 -3.30 -5.21
C PRO A 16 16.52 -3.67 -6.67
N ASP A 17 17.05 -4.83 -7.08
CA ASP A 17 16.90 -5.31 -8.45
C ASP A 17 15.42 -5.16 -8.88
N PRO A 18 15.13 -4.38 -9.95
CA PRO A 18 13.77 -4.10 -10.37
C PRO A 18 12.99 -5.38 -10.69
N ALA A 19 13.68 -6.44 -11.12
CA ALA A 19 13.06 -7.75 -11.35
C ALA A 19 12.57 -8.38 -10.02
N LEU A 20 13.40 -8.36 -8.97
CA LEU A 20 13.04 -8.87 -7.63
C LEU A 20 11.86 -8.09 -7.04
N THR A 21 11.82 -6.78 -7.25
CA THR A 21 10.72 -5.91 -6.79
C THR A 21 9.42 -6.21 -7.54
N LEU A 22 9.48 -6.39 -8.87
CA LEU A 22 8.33 -6.80 -9.68
C LEU A 22 7.80 -8.17 -9.25
N VAL A 23 8.69 -9.17 -9.10
CA VAL A 23 8.30 -10.53 -8.67
C VAL A 23 7.66 -10.49 -7.29
N GLY A 24 8.24 -9.76 -6.33
CA GLY A 24 7.67 -9.57 -5.00
C GLY A 24 6.28 -8.93 -5.03
N GLY A 25 6.09 -7.89 -5.85
CA GLY A 25 4.80 -7.21 -6.05
C GLY A 25 3.74 -8.10 -6.68
N VAL A 26 4.09 -8.86 -7.73
CA VAL A 26 3.19 -9.83 -8.37
C VAL A 26 2.81 -10.95 -7.40
N ALA A 27 3.77 -11.52 -6.68
CA ALA A 27 3.50 -12.54 -5.66
C ALA A 27 2.56 -12.00 -4.57
N LYS A 28 2.71 -10.73 -4.16
CA LYS A 28 1.78 -10.06 -3.23
C LYS A 28 0.37 -9.96 -3.79
N GLY A 29 0.25 -9.57 -5.07
CA GLY A 29 -1.03 -9.57 -5.78
C GLY A 29 -1.68 -10.95 -5.85
N ILE A 30 -0.91 -12.01 -6.10
CA ILE A 30 -1.42 -13.40 -6.13
C ILE A 30 -1.87 -13.84 -4.74
N VAL A 31 -1.14 -13.48 -3.67
CA VAL A 31 -1.61 -13.71 -2.30
C VAL A 31 -2.96 -13.04 -2.08
N TYR A 32 -3.12 -11.77 -2.47
CA TYR A 32 -4.38 -11.05 -2.29
C TYR A 32 -5.53 -11.69 -3.07
N LEU A 33 -5.28 -12.14 -4.29
CA LEU A 33 -6.25 -12.89 -5.08
C LEU A 33 -6.61 -14.21 -4.40
N GLY A 34 -5.61 -14.95 -3.91
CA GLY A 34 -5.79 -16.17 -3.13
C GLY A 34 -6.70 -15.96 -1.92
N LEU A 35 -6.53 -14.84 -1.19
CA LEU A 35 -7.37 -14.48 -0.05
C LEU A 35 -8.82 -14.15 -0.43
N VAL A 36 -9.01 -13.41 -1.51
CA VAL A 36 -10.35 -13.12 -2.06
C VAL A 36 -11.08 -14.42 -2.39
N LEU A 37 -10.38 -15.37 -3.04
CA LEU A 37 -10.95 -16.66 -3.42
C LEU A 37 -11.18 -17.59 -2.21
N LEU A 38 -10.25 -17.60 -1.25
CA LEU A 38 -10.29 -18.43 -0.05
C LEU A 38 -11.39 -18.01 0.93
N LEU A 39 -11.49 -16.71 1.21
CA LEU A 39 -12.27 -16.17 2.32
C LEU A 39 -13.50 -15.36 1.87
N GLY A 40 -13.46 -14.76 0.68
CA GLY A 40 -14.50 -13.82 0.24
C GLY A 40 -15.77 -14.47 -0.29
N LEU A 41 -15.68 -15.67 -0.88
CA LEU A 41 -16.84 -16.31 -1.52
C LEU A 41 -17.83 -16.91 -0.52
N LEU A 42 -17.35 -17.40 0.63
CA LEU A 42 -18.20 -18.10 1.61
C LEU A 42 -19.24 -17.18 2.27
N PRO A 43 -18.87 -16.00 2.81
CA PRO A 43 -19.85 -15.07 3.36
C PRO A 43 -20.88 -14.62 2.32
N ALA A 44 -20.43 -14.34 1.09
CA ALA A 44 -21.33 -13.97 0.00
C ALA A 44 -22.31 -15.10 -0.35
N ALA A 45 -21.84 -16.35 -0.39
CA ALA A 45 -22.69 -17.50 -0.67
C ALA A 45 -23.76 -17.70 0.41
N PHE A 46 -23.39 -17.46 1.67
CA PHE A 46 -24.31 -17.50 2.81
C PHE A 46 -25.37 -16.39 2.72
N VAL A 47 -24.96 -15.13 2.52
CA VAL A 47 -25.89 -13.98 2.41
C VAL A 47 -26.88 -14.18 1.26
N LEU A 48 -26.42 -14.72 0.13
CA LEU A 48 -27.26 -14.98 -1.04
C LEU A 48 -28.15 -16.23 -0.91
N GLY A 49 -28.05 -16.99 0.18
CA GLY A 49 -28.82 -18.22 0.38
C GLY A 49 -28.51 -19.28 -0.68
N SER A 50 -27.22 -19.44 -1.02
CA SER A 50 -26.80 -20.32 -2.10
C SER A 50 -27.03 -21.80 -1.78
N GLY A 51 -27.61 -22.53 -2.74
CA GLY A 51 -27.86 -23.97 -2.57
C GLY A 51 -26.60 -24.84 -2.58
N PRO A 52 -26.71 -26.15 -2.26
CA PRO A 52 -25.57 -27.05 -2.06
C PRO A 52 -24.63 -27.18 -3.25
N SER A 53 -25.14 -27.08 -4.48
CA SER A 53 -24.33 -27.16 -5.70
C SER A 53 -23.41 -25.95 -5.88
N VAL A 54 -23.84 -24.77 -5.44
CA VAL A 54 -23.02 -23.55 -5.46
C VAL A 54 -21.98 -23.63 -4.35
N LEU A 55 -22.36 -24.07 -3.15
CA LEU A 55 -21.42 -24.23 -2.03
C LEU A 55 -20.28 -25.20 -2.35
N ARG A 56 -20.54 -26.28 -3.09
CA ARG A 56 -19.47 -27.17 -3.58
C ARG A 56 -18.48 -26.46 -4.50
N ARG A 57 -18.95 -25.64 -5.44
CA ARG A 57 -18.08 -24.86 -6.32
C ARG A 57 -17.31 -23.79 -5.56
N VAL A 58 -17.97 -23.08 -4.65
CA VAL A 58 -17.34 -22.11 -3.76
C VAL A 58 -16.21 -22.76 -2.98
N ARG A 59 -16.43 -23.96 -2.43
CA ARG A 59 -15.38 -24.73 -1.78
C ARG A 59 -14.21 -25.04 -2.71
N THR A 60 -14.44 -25.57 -3.91
CA THR A 60 -13.36 -25.86 -4.86
C THR A 60 -12.56 -24.60 -5.22
N VAL A 61 -13.24 -23.46 -5.43
CA VAL A 61 -12.55 -22.19 -5.71
C VAL A 61 -11.78 -21.69 -4.48
N ALA A 62 -12.31 -21.87 -3.28
CA ALA A 62 -11.61 -21.56 -2.04
C ALA A 62 -10.38 -22.45 -1.84
N GLU A 63 -10.45 -23.73 -2.19
CA GLU A 63 -9.29 -24.66 -2.18
C GLU A 63 -8.19 -24.15 -3.13
N VAL A 64 -8.55 -23.72 -4.36
CA VAL A 64 -7.60 -23.05 -5.28
C VAL A 64 -7.03 -21.78 -4.66
N GLY A 65 -7.87 -20.96 -4.01
CA GLY A 65 -7.44 -19.76 -3.30
C GLY A 65 -6.42 -20.03 -2.19
N ALA A 66 -6.61 -21.11 -1.41
CA ALA A 66 -5.65 -21.55 -0.40
C ALA A 66 -4.32 -21.95 -1.03
N VAL A 67 -4.34 -22.76 -2.10
CA VAL A 67 -3.13 -23.18 -2.81
C VAL A 67 -2.37 -21.98 -3.37
N LEU A 68 -3.05 -21.04 -4.03
CA LEU A 68 -2.45 -19.81 -4.53
C LEU A 68 -1.82 -18.99 -3.39
N THR A 69 -2.52 -18.87 -2.26
CA THR A 69 -2.03 -18.15 -1.08
C THR A 69 -0.74 -18.79 -0.54
N VAL A 70 -0.71 -20.11 -0.43
CA VAL A 70 0.47 -20.86 0.07
C VAL A 70 1.64 -20.71 -0.90
N LEU A 71 1.47 -21.05 -2.18
CA LEU A 71 2.54 -21.02 -3.17
C LEU A 71 3.12 -19.60 -3.32
N ALA A 72 2.27 -18.58 -3.44
CA ALA A 72 2.75 -17.21 -3.55
C ALA A 72 3.41 -16.70 -2.26
N SER A 73 2.97 -17.17 -1.09
CA SER A 73 3.64 -16.86 0.19
C SER A 73 5.03 -17.49 0.27
N LEU A 74 5.22 -18.70 -0.25
CA LEU A 74 6.54 -19.34 -0.33
C LEU A 74 7.48 -18.60 -1.28
N VAL A 75 6.96 -18.17 -2.44
CA VAL A 75 7.73 -17.30 -3.36
C VAL A 75 8.13 -16.00 -2.66
N GLN A 76 7.22 -15.35 -1.94
CA GLN A 76 7.51 -14.13 -1.18
C GLN A 76 8.55 -14.32 -0.07
N LEU A 77 8.54 -15.48 0.59
CA LEU A 77 9.53 -15.81 1.59
C LEU A 77 10.92 -15.94 0.94
N TRP A 78 10.97 -16.64 -0.19
CA TRP A 78 12.20 -16.86 -0.93
C TRP A 78 12.77 -15.57 -1.50
N THR A 79 11.96 -14.74 -2.16
CA THR A 79 12.41 -13.46 -2.72
C THR A 79 12.91 -12.51 -1.64
N GLN A 80 12.23 -12.48 -0.49
CA GLN A 80 12.66 -11.62 0.62
C GLN A 80 13.93 -12.15 1.29
N PHE A 81 14.12 -13.48 1.36
CA PHE A 81 15.36 -14.07 1.84
C PHE A 81 16.54 -13.69 0.95
N LEU A 82 16.40 -13.85 -0.37
CA LEU A 82 17.44 -13.45 -1.33
C LEU A 82 17.76 -11.96 -1.24
N GLY A 83 16.74 -11.10 -1.11
CA GLY A 83 16.94 -9.66 -0.92
C GLY A 83 17.53 -9.28 0.44
N SER A 84 17.61 -10.21 1.40
CA SER A 84 18.24 -9.99 2.70
C SER A 84 19.71 -10.41 2.77
N LEU A 85 20.21 -11.06 1.72
CA LEU A 85 21.63 -11.46 1.64
C LEU A 85 22.53 -10.22 1.48
N PRO A 86 23.74 -10.22 2.07
CA PRO A 86 24.67 -9.10 1.93
C PRO A 86 25.05 -8.84 0.46
N PRO A 87 25.15 -7.57 0.03
CA PRO A 87 25.64 -7.24 -1.30
C PRO A 87 27.05 -7.80 -1.53
N GLY A 88 27.24 -8.53 -2.63
CA GLY A 88 28.54 -9.11 -3.01
C GLY A 88 28.91 -10.42 -2.29
N ASP A 89 28.09 -10.91 -1.36
CA ASP A 89 28.29 -12.20 -0.69
C ASP A 89 26.99 -13.02 -0.70
N PRO A 90 26.76 -13.86 -1.74
CA PRO A 90 25.54 -14.65 -1.89
C PRO A 90 25.58 -15.96 -1.07
N THR A 91 26.48 -16.10 -0.10
CA THR A 91 26.60 -17.34 0.67
C THR A 91 25.32 -17.60 1.49
N ILE A 92 24.78 -18.81 1.32
CA ILE A 92 23.60 -19.27 2.06
C ILE A 92 24.06 -20.23 3.14
N ASP A 93 24.04 -19.78 4.40
CA ASP A 93 24.35 -20.58 5.57
C ASP A 93 23.09 -20.90 6.41
N MET A 94 23.14 -21.99 7.18
CA MET A 94 22.02 -22.40 8.03
C MET A 94 21.72 -21.37 9.12
N ALA A 95 22.74 -20.65 9.59
CA ALA A 95 22.56 -19.61 10.59
C ALA A 95 21.81 -18.40 10.01
N GLY A 96 22.11 -17.98 8.78
CA GLY A 96 21.39 -16.94 8.05
C GLY A 96 19.95 -17.31 7.76
N ILE A 97 19.69 -18.55 7.33
CA ILE A 97 18.33 -19.08 7.16
C ILE A 97 17.56 -19.02 8.49
N GLY A 98 18.17 -19.48 9.59
CA GLY A 98 17.56 -19.44 10.92
C GLY A 98 17.24 -18.02 11.39
N ARG A 99 18.17 -17.08 11.22
CA ARG A 99 17.97 -15.65 11.53
C ARG A 99 16.82 -15.08 10.71
N PHE A 100 16.80 -15.33 9.41
CA PHE A 100 15.75 -14.84 8.53
C PHE A 100 14.39 -15.44 8.88
N ALA A 101 14.31 -16.75 9.13
CA ALA A 101 13.07 -17.45 9.47
C ALA A 101 12.44 -16.94 10.77
N GLY A 102 13.26 -16.43 11.70
CA GLY A 102 12.82 -15.77 12.94
C GLY A 102 12.42 -14.30 12.80
N THR A 103 12.59 -13.69 11.63
CA THR A 103 12.18 -12.28 11.42
C THR A 103 10.66 -12.14 11.49
N GLN A 104 10.18 -10.95 11.90
CA GLN A 104 8.74 -10.65 11.91
C GLN A 104 8.09 -10.90 10.54
N TYR A 105 8.78 -10.58 9.45
CA TYR A 105 8.30 -10.82 8.10
C TYR A 105 8.07 -12.31 7.84
N ALA A 106 9.08 -13.15 8.10
CA ALA A 106 9.00 -14.59 7.88
C ALA A 106 7.94 -15.24 8.78
N LEU A 107 7.88 -14.87 10.07
CA LEU A 107 6.86 -15.35 11.00
C LEU A 107 5.44 -15.02 10.52
N ALA A 108 5.21 -13.82 10.00
CA ALA A 108 3.94 -13.47 9.40
C ALA A 108 3.63 -14.28 8.14
N VAL A 109 4.64 -14.60 7.31
CA VAL A 109 4.48 -15.51 6.16
C VAL A 109 4.09 -16.91 6.62
N TRP A 110 4.81 -17.47 7.60
CA TRP A 110 4.50 -18.77 8.18
C TRP A 110 3.10 -18.83 8.79
N GLY A 111 2.70 -17.76 9.47
CA GLY A 111 1.36 -17.63 10.06
C GLY A 111 0.25 -17.75 9.00
N ARG A 112 0.33 -17.02 7.87
CA ARG A 112 -0.68 -17.17 6.80
C ARG A 112 -0.59 -18.50 6.08
N THR A 113 0.59 -19.08 5.88
CA THR A 113 0.66 -20.41 5.26
C THR A 113 0.01 -21.45 6.15
N ALA A 114 0.30 -21.44 7.46
CA ALA A 114 -0.33 -22.34 8.43
C ALA A 114 -1.84 -22.11 8.50
N GLY A 115 -2.28 -20.85 8.58
CA GLY A 115 -3.70 -20.50 8.59
C GLY A 115 -4.42 -20.96 7.32
N ALA A 116 -3.85 -20.73 6.13
CA ALA A 116 -4.44 -21.17 4.86
C ALA A 116 -4.55 -22.71 4.78
N LEU A 117 -3.55 -23.45 5.26
CA LEU A 117 -3.58 -24.91 5.35
C LEU A 117 -4.65 -25.40 6.35
N VAL A 118 -4.82 -24.72 7.49
CA VAL A 118 -5.90 -25.01 8.44
C VAL A 118 -7.26 -24.78 7.81
N VAL A 119 -7.47 -23.66 7.10
CA VAL A 119 -8.71 -23.41 6.36
C VAL A 119 -8.96 -24.54 5.34
N LEU A 120 -7.94 -24.92 4.57
CA LEU A 120 -8.02 -26.00 3.59
C LEU A 120 -8.41 -27.34 4.23
N ALA A 121 -7.78 -27.71 5.35
CA ALA A 121 -8.09 -28.93 6.08
C ALA A 121 -9.52 -28.93 6.66
N LEU A 122 -9.98 -27.79 7.18
CA LEU A 122 -11.33 -27.61 7.71
C LEU A 122 -12.38 -27.69 6.59
N LEU A 123 -12.15 -27.04 5.44
CA LEU A 123 -13.02 -27.18 4.27
C LEU A 123 -13.07 -28.63 3.77
N GLY A 124 -11.91 -29.30 3.75
CA GLY A 124 -11.69 -30.71 3.43
C GLY A 124 -12.54 -31.69 4.25
N GLY A 125 -12.50 -31.54 5.58
CA GLY A 125 -12.97 -32.55 6.55
C GLY A 125 -14.43 -32.48 6.97
N VAL A 126 -15.21 -31.47 6.55
CA VAL A 126 -16.62 -31.30 6.93
C VAL A 126 -17.55 -32.45 6.50
N PRO A 127 -17.53 -32.95 5.25
CA PRO A 127 -18.47 -33.99 4.81
C PRO A 127 -18.25 -35.35 5.49
N ALA A 128 -17.01 -35.69 5.89
CA ALA A 128 -16.72 -36.95 6.60
C ALA A 128 -17.18 -36.93 8.08
N ARG A 129 -17.32 -35.74 8.67
CA ARG A 129 -17.53 -35.58 10.12
C ARG A 129 -18.97 -35.25 10.51
N ALA A 130 -19.84 -34.92 9.57
CA ALA A 130 -21.21 -34.47 9.81
C ALA A 130 -22.18 -35.55 10.34
N ARG A 131 -21.80 -36.84 10.32
CA ARG A 131 -22.65 -37.99 10.74
C ARG A 131 -22.29 -38.58 12.12
N ALA A 132 -21.34 -38.01 12.86
CA ALA A 132 -20.91 -38.59 14.13
C ALA A 132 -21.61 -37.96 15.36
N PRO A 133 -21.74 -38.71 16.48
CA PRO A 133 -22.16 -38.16 17.78
C PRO A 133 -21.29 -36.95 18.19
N GLY A 134 -21.87 -35.94 18.84
CA GLY A 134 -21.14 -34.72 19.23
C GLY A 134 -20.94 -33.68 18.12
N ALA A 135 -21.72 -33.75 17.03
CA ALA A 135 -21.61 -32.86 15.89
C ALA A 135 -21.71 -31.35 16.21
N GLY A 136 -22.45 -30.97 17.27
CA GLY A 136 -22.61 -29.57 17.69
C GLY A 136 -21.29 -28.92 18.13
N LEU A 137 -20.62 -29.49 19.13
CA LEU A 137 -19.34 -29.00 19.63
C LEU A 137 -18.27 -29.00 18.52
N ARG A 138 -18.23 -30.03 17.67
CA ARG A 138 -17.28 -30.11 16.56
C ARG A 138 -17.51 -29.04 15.50
N ARG A 139 -18.78 -28.68 15.21
CA ARG A 139 -19.12 -27.57 14.33
C ARG A 139 -18.69 -26.24 14.91
N LEU A 140 -18.89 -26.03 16.22
CA LEU A 140 -18.44 -24.83 16.91
C LEU A 140 -16.91 -24.71 16.86
N VAL A 141 -16.18 -25.77 17.22
CA VAL A 141 -14.70 -25.79 17.16
C VAL A 141 -14.20 -25.54 15.74
N ALA A 142 -14.82 -26.15 14.72
CA ALA A 142 -14.45 -25.92 13.33
C ALA A 142 -14.76 -24.48 12.87
N ALA A 143 -15.89 -23.90 13.28
CA ALA A 143 -16.23 -22.52 12.98
C ALA A 143 -15.27 -21.54 13.66
N THR A 144 -14.98 -21.73 14.95
CA THR A 144 -14.00 -20.93 15.68
C THR A 144 -12.61 -21.07 15.07
N GLY A 145 -12.18 -22.30 14.76
CA GLY A 145 -10.91 -22.55 14.09
C GLY A 145 -10.81 -21.89 12.71
N LEU A 146 -11.91 -21.87 11.95
CA LEU A 146 -11.99 -21.18 10.65
C LEU A 146 -11.85 -19.66 10.82
N VAL A 147 -12.53 -19.06 11.80
CA VAL A 147 -12.44 -17.63 12.10
C VAL A 147 -11.02 -17.26 12.53
N VAL A 148 -10.43 -18.01 13.46
CA VAL A 148 -9.06 -17.78 13.95
C VAL A 148 -8.06 -17.91 12.81
N ALA A 149 -8.16 -18.95 11.98
CA ALA A 149 -7.29 -19.14 10.83
C ALA A 149 -7.46 -18.01 9.81
N ALA A 150 -8.70 -17.60 9.50
CA ALA A 150 -8.95 -16.48 8.61
C ALA A 150 -8.35 -15.16 9.14
N MET A 151 -8.49 -14.87 10.44
CA MET A 151 -7.89 -13.68 11.06
C MET A 151 -6.36 -13.74 11.05
N LEU A 152 -5.77 -14.91 11.30
CA LEU A 152 -4.32 -15.10 11.22
C LEU A 152 -3.81 -14.80 9.81
N VAL A 153 -4.48 -15.32 8.79
CA VAL A 153 -4.11 -15.15 7.40
C VAL A 153 -4.19 -13.68 6.97
N VAL A 154 -5.31 -13.00 7.26
CA VAL A 154 -5.48 -11.59 6.86
C VAL A 154 -4.60 -10.67 7.70
N GLY A 155 -4.53 -10.90 9.00
CA GLY A 155 -3.70 -10.12 9.92
C GLY A 155 -2.22 -10.17 9.54
N SER A 156 -1.70 -11.32 9.15
CA SER A 156 -0.28 -11.43 8.80
C SER A 156 0.09 -10.68 7.52
N VAL A 157 -0.84 -10.57 6.56
CA VAL A 157 -0.67 -9.70 5.39
C VAL A 157 -0.60 -8.22 5.79
N VAL A 158 -1.40 -7.81 6.77
CA VAL A 158 -1.37 -6.43 7.29
C VAL A 158 -0.07 -6.15 8.02
N VAL A 159 0.42 -7.11 8.82
CA VAL A 159 1.74 -7.02 9.49
C VAL A 159 2.86 -6.81 8.47
N ASN A 160 2.82 -7.52 7.34
CA ASN A 160 3.81 -7.40 6.26
C ASN A 160 3.55 -6.22 5.30
N GLY A 161 2.62 -5.34 5.62
CA GLY A 161 2.34 -4.13 4.87
C GLY A 161 2.50 -2.88 5.73
N HIS A 162 2.24 -1.73 5.13
CA HIS A 162 2.34 -0.43 5.80
C HIS A 162 1.49 -0.33 7.07
N GLY A 163 0.36 -1.05 7.12
CA GLY A 163 -0.51 -1.13 8.30
C GLY A 163 0.15 -1.72 9.55
N GLY A 164 1.21 -2.53 9.38
CA GLY A 164 1.96 -3.15 10.47
C GLY A 164 3.04 -2.27 11.10
N ALA A 165 3.35 -1.09 10.53
CA ALA A 165 4.50 -0.26 10.90
C ALA A 165 4.49 0.31 12.33
N GLY A 166 3.45 0.05 13.13
CA GLY A 166 3.38 0.42 14.55
C GLY A 166 2.94 -0.72 15.48
N GLY A 167 2.98 -1.96 15.00
CA GLY A 167 2.52 -3.14 15.75
C GLY A 167 1.01 -3.39 15.67
N VAL A 168 0.58 -4.55 16.15
CA VAL A 168 -0.82 -5.04 16.02
C VAL A 168 -1.85 -4.28 16.85
N LEU A 169 -1.41 -3.55 17.88
CA LEU A 169 -2.28 -2.72 18.72
C LEU A 169 -2.44 -1.29 18.18
N ASN A 170 -1.76 -0.95 17.08
CA ASN A 170 -1.87 0.36 16.47
C ASN A 170 -3.22 0.53 15.75
N VAL A 171 -3.82 1.72 15.84
CA VAL A 171 -5.04 2.06 15.09
C VAL A 171 -4.86 1.85 13.59
N GLY A 172 -3.67 2.13 13.05
CA GLY A 172 -3.32 1.88 11.65
C GLY A 172 -3.41 0.41 11.25
N PHE A 173 -3.08 -0.51 12.17
CA PHE A 173 -3.24 -1.94 11.95
C PHE A 173 -4.72 -2.33 11.88
N ALA A 174 -5.52 -1.87 12.85
CA ALA A 174 -6.96 -2.15 12.89
C ALA A 174 -7.69 -1.62 11.64
N VAL A 175 -7.39 -0.38 11.22
CA VAL A 175 -7.96 0.21 10.00
C VAL A 175 -7.57 -0.60 8.77
N ALA A 176 -6.30 -1.00 8.63
CA ALA A 176 -5.84 -1.81 7.50
C ALA A 176 -6.44 -3.22 7.50
N LEU A 177 -6.62 -3.85 8.66
CA LEU A 177 -7.28 -5.15 8.81
C LEU A 177 -8.74 -5.08 8.39
N VAL A 178 -9.49 -4.09 8.88
CA VAL A 178 -10.89 -3.87 8.50
C VAL A 178 -11.01 -3.57 7.00
N HIS A 179 -10.10 -2.76 6.44
CA HIS A 179 -10.05 -2.50 5.00
C HIS A 179 -9.83 -3.78 4.20
N ALA A 180 -8.87 -4.62 4.60
CA ALA A 180 -8.58 -5.88 3.92
C ALA A 180 -9.75 -6.85 3.98
N LEU A 181 -10.40 -6.99 5.13
CA LEU A 181 -11.59 -7.84 5.30
C LEU A 181 -12.76 -7.35 4.42
N ALA A 182 -12.99 -6.04 4.38
CA ALA A 182 -14.02 -5.46 3.54
C ALA A 182 -13.72 -5.65 2.04
N ALA A 183 -12.45 -5.55 1.62
CA ALA A 183 -12.02 -5.83 0.26
C ALA A 183 -12.24 -7.30 -0.11
N ILE A 184 -11.82 -8.22 0.75
CA ILE A 184 -12.01 -9.67 0.55
C ILE A 184 -13.50 -10.00 0.41
N ALA A 185 -14.33 -9.48 1.31
CA ALA A 185 -15.78 -9.64 1.29
C ALA A 185 -16.41 -9.11 -0.01
N TRP A 186 -16.10 -7.86 -0.37
CA TRP A 186 -16.67 -7.21 -1.55
C TRP A 186 -16.25 -7.90 -2.85
N LEU A 187 -14.95 -8.13 -3.05
CA LEU A 187 -14.41 -8.74 -4.27
C LEU A 187 -14.82 -10.20 -4.40
N GLY A 188 -14.80 -10.98 -3.30
CA GLY A 188 -15.24 -12.38 -3.33
C GLY A 188 -16.72 -12.51 -3.64
N GLY A 189 -17.52 -11.56 -3.14
CA GLY A 189 -18.91 -11.39 -3.51
C GLY A 189 -19.13 -11.07 -4.99
N LEU A 190 -18.31 -10.20 -5.59
CA LEU A 190 -18.36 -9.92 -7.03
C LEU A 190 -18.01 -11.15 -7.86
N VAL A 191 -17.00 -11.94 -7.46
CA VAL A 191 -16.64 -13.20 -8.11
C VAL A 191 -17.82 -14.18 -8.05
N LEU A 192 -18.46 -14.31 -6.89
CA LEU A 192 -19.61 -15.18 -6.73
C LEU A 192 -20.83 -14.70 -7.51
N LEU A 193 -21.15 -13.41 -7.46
CA LEU A 193 -22.25 -12.82 -8.22
C LEU A 193 -22.02 -13.03 -9.72
N GLY A 194 -20.80 -12.76 -10.19
CA GLY A 194 -20.37 -13.04 -11.55
C GLY A 194 -20.54 -14.50 -11.93
N ALA A 195 -20.33 -15.46 -11.01
CA ALA A 195 -20.58 -16.88 -11.28
C ALA A 195 -22.07 -17.28 -11.23
N LEU A 196 -22.91 -16.56 -10.46
CA LEU A 196 -24.32 -16.85 -10.24
C LEU A 196 -25.25 -16.24 -11.28
N VAL A 197 -25.00 -15.01 -11.71
CA VAL A 197 -25.78 -14.26 -12.72
C VAL A 197 -25.69 -14.92 -14.10
N LEU A 198 -24.69 -15.78 -14.33
CA LEU A 198 -24.53 -16.50 -15.61
C LEU A 198 -25.45 -17.69 -15.79
N ARG A 199 -26.40 -17.91 -14.87
CA ARG A 199 -27.34 -19.02 -14.97
C ARG A 199 -28.74 -18.48 -15.24
N PRO A 200 -29.38 -18.86 -16.37
CA PRO A 200 -30.78 -18.56 -16.60
C PRO A 200 -31.61 -19.15 -15.45
N ARG A 201 -32.29 -18.30 -14.67
CA ARG A 201 -33.25 -18.70 -13.64
C ARG A 201 -34.43 -17.74 -13.62
N SER A 202 -35.54 -18.20 -13.05
CA SER A 202 -36.79 -17.44 -12.89
C SER A 202 -36.56 -16.07 -12.22
N GLU A 203 -37.19 -15.03 -12.76
CA GLU A 203 -36.98 -13.61 -12.41
C GLU A 203 -37.15 -13.31 -10.90
N ASP A 204 -38.11 -13.94 -10.22
CA ASP A 204 -38.49 -13.58 -8.84
C ASP A 204 -37.39 -13.90 -7.81
N HIS A 205 -36.82 -15.12 -7.85
CA HIS A 205 -35.75 -15.53 -6.93
C HIS A 205 -34.43 -14.79 -7.17
N GLU A 206 -34.28 -14.13 -8.30
CA GLU A 206 -33.07 -13.37 -8.66
C GLU A 206 -33.11 -11.97 -8.05
N LEU A 207 -34.29 -11.33 -8.02
CA LEU A 207 -34.49 -10.00 -7.44
C LEU A 207 -34.17 -9.95 -5.93
N ASP A 208 -34.64 -10.94 -5.16
CA ASP A 208 -34.38 -10.99 -3.71
C ASP A 208 -32.90 -11.23 -3.38
N ARG A 209 -32.19 -11.97 -4.24
CA ARG A 209 -30.74 -12.17 -4.11
C ARG A 209 -29.99 -10.90 -4.46
N LEU A 210 -30.42 -10.17 -5.49
CA LEU A 210 -29.82 -8.90 -5.89
C LEU A 210 -30.02 -7.80 -4.83
N ALA A 211 -31.18 -7.78 -4.14
CA ALA A 211 -31.42 -6.87 -3.04
C ALA A 211 -30.48 -7.13 -1.85
N ARG A 212 -30.35 -8.40 -1.42
CA ARG A 212 -29.41 -8.80 -0.37
C ARG A 212 -27.95 -8.53 -0.75
N TRP A 213 -27.59 -8.81 -2.00
CA TRP A 213 -26.28 -8.45 -2.54
C TRP A 213 -26.02 -6.95 -2.46
N SER A 214 -26.99 -6.12 -2.86
CA SER A 214 -26.82 -4.67 -2.90
C SER A 214 -26.56 -4.09 -1.51
N VAL A 215 -27.25 -4.57 -0.48
CA VAL A 215 -26.99 -4.17 0.92
C VAL A 215 -25.60 -4.63 1.37
N TYR A 216 -25.26 -5.89 1.14
CA TYR A 216 -23.95 -6.43 1.49
C TYR A 216 -22.80 -5.67 0.82
N ALA A 217 -22.92 -5.42 -0.49
CA ALA A 217 -21.95 -4.67 -1.26
C ALA A 217 -21.87 -3.20 -0.79
N ALA A 218 -23.00 -2.55 -0.51
CA ALA A 218 -23.03 -1.18 0.00
C ALA A 218 -22.31 -1.06 1.36
N CYS A 219 -22.56 -1.98 2.29
CA CYS A 219 -21.85 -2.00 3.59
C CYS A 219 -20.34 -2.20 3.40
N ALA A 220 -19.93 -3.17 2.58
CA ALA A 220 -18.51 -3.43 2.33
C ALA A 220 -17.82 -2.23 1.65
N VAL A 221 -18.47 -1.60 0.66
CA VAL A 221 -17.97 -0.40 0.00
C VAL A 221 -17.90 0.80 0.94
N ALA A 222 -18.88 0.99 1.82
CA ALA A 222 -18.85 2.07 2.81
C ALA A 222 -17.66 1.92 3.78
N VAL A 223 -17.43 0.69 4.27
CA VAL A 223 -16.26 0.39 5.12
C VAL A 223 -14.96 0.60 4.35
N LEU A 224 -14.88 0.16 3.08
CA LEU A 224 -13.72 0.39 2.22
C LEU A 224 -13.44 1.86 1.99
N ALA A 225 -14.47 2.66 1.72
CA ALA A 225 -14.35 4.09 1.50
C ALA A 225 -13.84 4.81 2.75
N LEU A 226 -14.42 4.52 3.92
CA LEU A 226 -14.02 5.14 5.18
C LEU A 226 -12.59 4.75 5.58
N THR A 227 -12.28 3.45 5.61
CA THR A 227 -10.94 2.97 5.97
C THR A 227 -9.89 3.34 4.91
N GLY A 228 -10.29 3.41 3.63
CA GLY A 228 -9.45 3.85 2.53
C GLY A 228 -9.11 5.34 2.61
N ALA A 229 -10.07 6.19 2.99
CA ALA A 229 -9.85 7.61 3.22
C ALA A 229 -8.87 7.85 4.37
N VAL A 230 -9.07 7.18 5.52
CA VAL A 230 -8.16 7.27 6.67
C VAL A 230 -6.74 6.86 6.29
N GLN A 231 -6.59 5.73 5.57
CA GLN A 231 -5.28 5.28 5.12
C GLN A 231 -4.68 6.22 4.07
N GLY A 232 -5.46 6.70 3.10
CA GLY A 232 -5.00 7.59 2.04
C GLY A 232 -4.45 8.90 2.61
N ILE A 233 -5.19 9.56 3.50
CA ILE A 233 -4.74 10.78 4.19
C ILE A 233 -3.42 10.51 4.94
N SER A 234 -3.36 9.42 5.70
CA SER A 234 -2.21 9.08 6.54
C SER A 234 -0.95 8.71 5.74
N ARG A 235 -1.11 8.18 4.52
CA ARG A 235 -0.01 7.64 3.68
C ARG A 235 0.45 8.61 2.60
N VAL A 236 -0.43 9.48 2.14
CA VAL A 236 -0.10 10.51 1.14
C VAL A 236 0.53 11.72 1.82
N GLY A 237 -0.05 12.19 2.94
CA GLY A 237 0.47 13.32 3.72
C GLY A 237 0.30 14.68 3.04
N TYR A 238 0.71 14.80 1.77
CA TYR A 238 0.77 16.04 1.00
C TYR A 238 0.06 15.90 -0.36
N PRO A 239 -0.78 16.86 -0.78
CA PRO A 239 -1.51 16.78 -2.05
C PRO A 239 -0.60 16.60 -3.28
N GLU A 240 0.54 17.27 -3.32
CA GLU A 240 1.52 17.19 -4.41
C GLU A 240 2.16 15.80 -4.52
N ALA A 241 2.33 15.12 -3.38
CA ALA A 241 2.83 13.76 -3.34
C ALA A 241 1.90 12.78 -4.07
N LEU A 242 0.62 13.12 -4.23
CA LEU A 242 -0.35 12.32 -4.99
C LEU A 242 -0.04 12.27 -6.49
N LEU A 243 0.52 13.34 -7.05
CA LEU A 243 0.79 13.47 -8.50
C LEU A 243 2.24 13.14 -8.85
N THR A 244 3.16 13.39 -7.92
CA THR A 244 4.60 13.32 -8.16
C THR A 244 5.24 11.99 -7.75
N THR A 245 4.61 11.22 -6.85
CA THR A 245 5.13 9.91 -6.42
C THR A 245 4.47 8.76 -7.17
N ALA A 246 5.20 7.66 -7.36
CA ALA A 246 4.65 6.44 -7.94
C ALA A 246 3.48 5.89 -7.09
N TYR A 247 3.59 5.97 -5.76
CA TYR A 247 2.52 5.59 -4.84
C TYR A 247 1.24 6.39 -5.10
N GLY A 248 1.35 7.71 -5.22
CA GLY A 248 0.23 8.60 -5.47
C GLY A 248 -0.47 8.31 -6.81
N GLN A 249 0.29 8.11 -7.88
CA GLN A 249 -0.24 7.80 -9.20
C GLN A 249 -0.97 6.44 -9.24
N VAL A 250 -0.40 5.41 -8.61
CA VAL A 250 -1.07 4.09 -8.52
C VAL A 250 -2.33 4.18 -7.65
N LEU A 251 -2.31 4.98 -6.57
CA LEU A 251 -3.49 5.25 -5.75
C LEU A 251 -4.60 5.94 -6.58
N LEU A 252 -4.27 6.96 -7.37
CA LEU A 252 -5.24 7.59 -8.29
C LEU A 252 -5.84 6.60 -9.28
N GLY A 253 -5.02 5.73 -9.88
CA GLY A 253 -5.49 4.64 -10.73
C GLY A 253 -6.46 3.71 -10.02
N LYS A 254 -6.17 3.34 -8.76
CA LYS A 254 -7.05 2.53 -7.92
C LYS A 254 -8.39 3.24 -7.64
N LEU A 255 -8.36 4.53 -7.30
CA LEU A 255 -9.58 5.32 -7.09
C LEU A 255 -10.42 5.42 -8.37
N ALA A 256 -9.80 5.64 -9.52
CA ALA A 256 -10.48 5.67 -10.81
C ALA A 256 -11.15 4.32 -11.13
N ALA A 257 -10.45 3.19 -10.91
CA ALA A 257 -10.98 1.86 -11.13
C ALA A 257 -12.18 1.54 -10.21
N VAL A 258 -12.08 1.88 -8.92
CA VAL A 258 -13.18 1.69 -7.96
C VAL A 258 -14.38 2.56 -8.34
N THR A 259 -14.16 3.83 -8.66
CA THR A 259 -15.23 4.75 -9.10
C THR A 259 -15.92 4.22 -10.36
N ALA A 260 -15.15 3.75 -11.35
CA ALA A 260 -15.71 3.14 -12.55
C ALA A 260 -16.57 1.90 -12.23
N ALA A 261 -16.10 1.02 -11.34
CA ALA A 261 -16.86 -0.15 -10.90
C ALA A 261 -18.18 0.24 -10.21
N LEU A 262 -18.16 1.26 -9.35
CA LEU A 262 -19.37 1.77 -8.68
C LEU A 262 -20.35 2.44 -9.65
N LEU A 263 -19.85 3.18 -10.65
CA LEU A 263 -20.69 3.77 -11.69
C LEU A 263 -21.36 2.69 -12.54
N LEU A 264 -20.63 1.64 -12.94
CA LEU A 264 -21.18 0.48 -13.64
C LEU A 264 -22.27 -0.21 -12.81
N ALA A 265 -22.02 -0.41 -11.51
CA ALA A 265 -23.00 -0.97 -10.59
C ALA A 265 -24.25 -0.08 -10.50
N ALA A 266 -24.11 1.24 -10.36
CA ALA A 266 -25.22 2.18 -10.28
C ALA A 266 -26.07 2.21 -11.57
N VAL A 267 -25.44 2.19 -12.74
CA VAL A 267 -26.13 2.09 -14.04
C VAL A 267 -26.91 0.78 -14.14
N SER A 268 -26.29 -0.33 -13.74
CA SER A 268 -26.94 -1.65 -13.76
C SER A 268 -28.18 -1.70 -12.86
N LEU A 269 -28.09 -1.15 -11.65
CA LEU A 269 -29.19 -1.10 -10.69
C LEU A 269 -30.36 -0.24 -11.20
N ARG A 270 -30.06 0.92 -11.82
CA ARG A 270 -31.09 1.78 -12.44
C ARG A 270 -31.82 1.05 -13.56
N GLY A 271 -31.10 0.29 -14.39
CA GLY A 271 -31.69 -0.54 -15.45
C GLY A 271 -32.67 -1.57 -14.89
N THR A 272 -32.27 -2.29 -13.84
CA THR A 272 -33.11 -3.30 -13.17
C THR A 272 -34.33 -2.67 -12.50
N LEU A 273 -34.18 -1.55 -11.80
CA LEU A 273 -35.30 -0.84 -11.16
C LEU A 273 -36.31 -0.31 -12.19
N ARG A 274 -35.85 0.18 -13.35
CA ARG A 274 -36.71 0.60 -14.45
C ARG A 274 -37.51 -0.58 -15.01
N ARG A 275 -36.87 -1.73 -15.23
CA ARG A 275 -37.52 -2.97 -15.68
C ARG A 275 -38.57 -3.46 -14.68
N ARG A 276 -38.27 -3.41 -13.37
CA ARG A 276 -39.21 -3.77 -12.30
C ARG A 276 -40.43 -2.85 -12.25
N ARG A 277 -40.24 -1.54 -12.42
CA ARG A 277 -41.36 -0.58 -12.53
C ARG A 277 -42.22 -0.86 -13.74
N SER A 278 -41.62 -1.20 -14.89
CA SER A 278 -42.38 -1.57 -16.09
C SER A 278 -43.09 -2.92 -15.98
N SER A 279 -42.51 -3.91 -15.30
CA SER A 279 -43.15 -5.23 -15.12
C SER A 279 -44.30 -5.17 -14.11
N ILE A 280 -44.17 -4.43 -13.01
CA ILE A 280 -45.29 -4.17 -12.09
C ILE A 280 -46.44 -3.44 -12.81
N ARG A 281 -46.12 -2.44 -13.64
CA ARG A 281 -47.12 -1.70 -14.42
C ARG A 281 -47.78 -2.58 -15.49
N ARG A 282 -47.04 -3.49 -16.11
CA ARG A 282 -47.55 -4.46 -17.10
C ARG A 282 -48.42 -5.52 -16.42
N ARG A 283 -48.02 -6.04 -15.26
CA ARG A 283 -48.77 -7.03 -14.46
C ARG A 283 -50.07 -6.47 -13.88
N GLN A 284 -50.11 -5.16 -13.56
CA GLN A 284 -51.35 -4.46 -13.21
C GLN A 284 -52.26 -4.17 -14.43
N GLY A 285 -51.71 -4.18 -15.65
CA GLY A 285 -52.48 -4.00 -16.89
C GLY A 285 -52.87 -5.29 -17.62
N SER A 286 -52.21 -6.43 -17.34
CA SER A 286 -52.39 -7.70 -18.05
C SER A 286 -53.20 -8.71 -17.22
N LEU A 287 -54.51 -8.47 -17.12
CA LEU A 287 -55.51 -9.56 -17.02
C LEU A 287 -56.00 -10.00 -18.41
N ARG A 288 -55.31 -9.59 -19.49
CA ARG A 288 -55.62 -9.99 -20.86
C ARG A 288 -54.34 -10.20 -21.67
N GLU A 289 -54.23 -11.42 -22.17
CA GLU A 289 -53.38 -11.96 -23.23
C GLU A 289 -51.86 -12.18 -23.03
N THR A 290 -51.58 -13.49 -23.01
CA THR A 290 -50.61 -14.30 -23.77
C THR A 290 -49.11 -14.08 -23.62
N GLU A 291 -48.53 -15.23 -23.29
CA GLU A 291 -47.15 -15.59 -23.01
C GLU A 291 -46.26 -15.41 -24.25
N GLU A 292 -45.33 -14.46 -24.18
CA GLU A 292 -44.23 -14.33 -25.13
C GLU A 292 -42.92 -14.68 -24.42
N SER A 293 -42.23 -15.69 -24.96
CA SER A 293 -41.05 -16.33 -24.36
C SER A 293 -39.83 -15.40 -24.34
N PRO A 294 -39.04 -15.32 -23.24
CA PRO A 294 -37.91 -14.40 -23.17
C PRO A 294 -36.74 -14.89 -24.04
N THR A 295 -36.34 -14.06 -25.00
CA THR A 295 -35.12 -14.23 -25.80
C THR A 295 -33.89 -14.33 -24.90
N THR A 296 -33.25 -15.49 -24.88
CA THR A 296 -32.01 -15.72 -24.13
C THR A 296 -30.86 -15.00 -24.86
N PRO A 297 -30.05 -14.16 -24.20
CA PRO A 297 -28.90 -13.54 -24.85
C PRO A 297 -27.91 -14.62 -25.34
N PRO A 298 -27.25 -14.44 -26.50
CA PRO A 298 -26.31 -15.41 -27.02
C PRO A 298 -25.19 -15.67 -26.01
N ALA A 299 -24.92 -16.95 -25.72
CA ALA A 299 -24.00 -17.38 -24.66
C ALA A 299 -22.59 -16.75 -24.74
N GLY A 300 -22.13 -16.38 -25.94
CA GLY A 300 -20.86 -15.70 -26.16
C GLY A 300 -20.80 -14.27 -25.61
N ALA A 301 -21.88 -13.48 -25.73
CA ALA A 301 -21.91 -12.10 -25.23
C ALA A 301 -21.84 -12.05 -23.70
N LEU A 302 -22.46 -13.05 -23.04
CA LEU A 302 -22.44 -13.21 -21.60
C LEU A 302 -21.03 -13.57 -21.10
N ALA A 303 -20.35 -14.52 -21.76
CA ALA A 303 -18.99 -14.93 -21.42
C ALA A 303 -17.94 -13.80 -21.57
N LEU A 304 -18.03 -12.99 -22.63
CA LEU A 304 -17.14 -11.85 -22.83
C LEU A 304 -17.30 -10.79 -21.73
N ARG A 305 -18.54 -10.55 -21.28
CA ARG A 305 -18.82 -9.59 -20.20
C ARG A 305 -18.24 -10.08 -18.87
N THR A 306 -18.43 -11.35 -18.53
CA THR A 306 -17.83 -11.96 -17.32
C THR A 306 -16.31 -11.86 -17.32
N ARG A 307 -15.66 -12.15 -18.46
CA ARG A 307 -14.20 -12.08 -18.57
C ARG A 307 -13.68 -10.67 -18.32
N ARG A 308 -14.39 -9.63 -18.80
CA ARG A 308 -14.06 -8.22 -18.54
C ARG A 308 -14.23 -7.86 -17.06
N GLU A 309 -15.35 -8.25 -16.46
CA GLU A 309 -15.63 -7.99 -15.04
C GLU A 309 -14.63 -8.71 -14.10
N ALA A 310 -14.30 -9.97 -14.41
CA ALA A 310 -13.27 -10.73 -13.69
C ALA A 310 -11.87 -10.12 -13.89
N GLY A 311 -11.55 -9.68 -15.11
CA GLY A 311 -10.29 -9.00 -15.42
C GLY A 311 -10.12 -7.70 -14.62
N LEU A 312 -11.19 -6.92 -14.45
CA LEU A 312 -11.18 -5.72 -13.61
C LEU A 312 -10.91 -6.03 -12.14
N VAL A 313 -11.53 -7.08 -11.59
CA VAL A 313 -11.29 -7.54 -10.21
C VAL A 313 -9.85 -7.98 -10.03
N VAL A 314 -9.35 -8.84 -10.92
CA VAL A 314 -7.95 -9.31 -10.88
C VAL A 314 -6.99 -8.13 -11.00
N GLY A 315 -7.22 -7.21 -11.94
CA GLY A 315 -6.40 -6.01 -12.13
C GLY A 315 -6.36 -5.12 -10.87
N ALA A 316 -7.51 -4.87 -10.24
CA ALA A 316 -7.60 -4.07 -9.02
C ALA A 316 -6.86 -4.72 -7.82
N VAL A 317 -6.89 -6.05 -7.73
CA VAL A 317 -6.18 -6.83 -6.70
C VAL A 317 -4.68 -6.80 -6.93
N LEU A 318 -4.24 -7.03 -8.18
CA LEU A 318 -2.81 -6.97 -8.54
C LEU A 318 -2.25 -5.56 -8.34
N ALA A 319 -2.98 -4.52 -8.75
CA ALA A 319 -2.60 -3.13 -8.50
C ALA A 319 -2.50 -2.82 -7.01
N SER A 320 -3.36 -3.40 -6.16
CA SER A 320 -3.25 -3.27 -4.70
C SER A 320 -2.00 -3.99 -4.15
N GLY A 321 -1.59 -5.11 -4.76
CA GLY A 321 -0.33 -5.79 -4.45
C GLY A 321 0.88 -4.90 -4.70
N VAL A 322 0.94 -4.29 -5.90
CA VAL A 322 2.01 -3.35 -6.29
C VAL A 322 2.00 -2.10 -5.41
N LEU A 323 0.83 -1.49 -5.17
CA LEU A 323 0.72 -0.31 -4.30
C LEU A 323 1.24 -0.60 -2.88
N SER A 324 1.05 -1.83 -2.39
CA SER A 324 1.52 -2.24 -1.07
C SER A 324 3.02 -2.57 -1.02
N SER A 325 3.71 -2.69 -2.16
CA SER A 325 5.18 -2.79 -2.22
C SER A 325 5.87 -1.45 -2.44
N LEU A 326 5.14 -0.41 -2.87
CA LEU A 326 5.69 0.93 -3.01
C LEU A 326 5.85 1.61 -1.64
N THR A 327 6.91 2.42 -1.51
CA THR A 327 7.08 3.34 -0.39
C THR A 327 5.88 4.30 -0.32
N PRO A 328 5.29 4.57 0.85
CA PRO A 328 4.19 5.52 0.96
C PRO A 328 4.59 6.90 0.43
N ALA A 329 3.68 7.57 -0.27
CA ALA A 329 3.96 8.87 -0.90
C ALA A 329 4.51 9.92 0.08
N ARG A 330 4.04 9.94 1.34
CA ARG A 330 4.58 10.85 2.36
C ARG A 330 6.05 10.57 2.68
N ASP A 331 6.50 9.32 2.60
CA ASP A 331 7.84 8.93 3.00
C ASP A 331 8.82 9.14 1.82
N ASP A 332 8.32 9.02 0.58
CA ASP A 332 9.05 9.20 -0.68
C ASP A 332 9.14 10.68 -1.14
N TRP A 333 8.09 11.47 -0.92
CA TRP A 333 8.02 12.84 -1.40
C TRP A 333 8.92 13.78 -0.59
N ALA A 334 10.02 14.26 -1.15
CA ALA A 334 10.95 15.18 -0.49
C ALA A 334 11.07 16.48 -1.31
N PRO A 335 10.24 17.52 -1.06
CA PRO A 335 10.41 18.80 -1.74
C PRO A 335 11.76 19.40 -1.35
N THR A 336 12.48 19.93 -2.32
CA THR A 336 13.76 20.61 -2.08
C THR A 336 13.55 22.11 -2.17
N ALA A 337 14.08 22.87 -1.21
CA ALA A 337 14.18 24.32 -1.34
C ALA A 337 15.64 24.69 -1.60
N ASP A 338 15.87 25.23 -2.78
CA ASP A 338 17.15 25.79 -3.18
C ASP A 338 17.11 27.31 -3.07
N ALA A 339 18.14 27.88 -2.48
CA ALA A 339 18.31 29.31 -2.43
C ALA A 339 19.79 29.69 -2.48
N THR A 340 20.02 30.88 -3.02
CA THR A 340 21.36 31.47 -3.12
C THR A 340 21.35 32.81 -2.41
N ALA A 341 22.36 33.06 -1.60
CA ALA A 341 22.58 34.35 -0.96
C ALA A 341 24.02 34.80 -1.16
N GLU A 342 24.19 36.10 -1.33
CA GLU A 342 25.50 36.74 -1.24
C GLU A 342 25.73 37.15 0.21
N ILE A 343 26.77 36.58 0.83
CA ILE A 343 27.13 36.78 2.23
C ILE A 343 28.55 37.33 2.25
N GLY A 344 28.67 38.66 2.30
CA GLY A 344 29.94 39.34 2.08
C GLY A 344 30.48 39.05 0.68
N PRO A 345 31.73 38.58 0.53
CA PRO A 345 32.31 38.25 -0.77
C PRO A 345 31.95 36.84 -1.28
N TYR A 346 31.18 36.05 -0.53
CA TYR A 346 30.88 34.66 -0.85
C TYR A 346 29.46 34.48 -1.38
N ALA A 347 29.33 33.79 -2.51
CA ALA A 347 28.04 33.30 -2.99
C ALA A 347 27.75 31.95 -2.33
N VAL A 348 26.75 31.86 -1.46
CA VAL A 348 26.40 30.60 -0.79
C VAL A 348 25.15 30.02 -1.44
N ARG A 349 25.22 28.75 -1.84
CA ARG A 349 24.03 27.96 -2.18
C ARG A 349 23.62 27.15 -0.96
N VAL A 350 22.36 27.27 -0.56
CA VAL A 350 21.76 26.45 0.49
C VAL A 350 20.64 25.63 -0.10
N GLU A 351 20.75 24.32 0.08
CA GLU A 351 19.77 23.32 -0.28
C GLU A 351 19.16 22.76 1.01
N ILE A 352 17.83 22.74 1.10
CA ILE A 352 17.11 22.27 2.29
C ILE A 352 16.28 21.05 1.89
N VAL A 353 16.58 19.90 2.52
CA VAL A 353 15.98 18.60 2.18
C VAL A 353 15.51 17.86 3.42
N PRO A 354 14.24 17.47 3.50
CA PRO A 354 13.10 17.98 2.73
C PRO A 354 12.61 19.34 3.29
N ALA A 355 12.15 20.25 2.42
CA ALA A 355 11.55 21.54 2.78
C ALA A 355 10.07 21.40 3.21
N ARG A 356 9.82 20.59 4.25
CA ARG A 356 8.48 20.30 4.81
C ARG A 356 8.53 20.13 6.32
N VAL A 357 7.37 20.15 6.98
CA VAL A 357 7.29 19.91 8.44
C VAL A 357 7.98 18.59 8.84
N GLY A 358 8.79 18.63 9.89
CA GLY A 358 9.56 17.49 10.39
C GLY A 358 11.08 17.72 10.31
N PRO A 359 11.88 16.64 10.37
CA PRO A 359 13.33 16.74 10.27
C PRO A 359 13.76 17.26 8.91
N GLN A 360 14.54 18.33 8.89
CA GLN A 360 15.14 18.92 7.68
C GLN A 360 16.65 18.97 7.83
N ALA A 361 17.39 18.61 6.79
CA ALA A 361 18.82 18.82 6.70
C ALA A 361 19.12 20.01 5.78
N LEU A 362 20.10 20.82 6.17
CA LEU A 362 20.59 21.94 5.38
C LEU A 362 21.96 21.57 4.80
N ARG A 363 22.11 21.75 3.50
CA ARG A 363 23.37 21.60 2.80
C ARG A 363 23.80 22.96 2.27
N GLY A 364 24.85 23.52 2.86
CA GLY A 364 25.45 24.77 2.43
C GLY A 364 26.67 24.48 1.57
N THR A 365 26.70 25.00 0.35
CA THR A 365 27.86 24.94 -0.55
C THR A 365 28.36 26.36 -0.82
N VAL A 366 29.61 26.60 -0.45
CA VAL A 366 30.36 27.81 -0.77
C VAL A 366 31.33 27.48 -1.91
N PRO A 367 31.11 27.99 -3.13
CA PRO A 367 32.07 27.90 -4.22
C PRO A 367 33.40 28.53 -3.81
N PRO A 368 34.50 28.15 -4.48
CA PRO A 368 35.78 28.75 -4.20
C PRO A 368 35.73 30.26 -4.45
N PRO A 369 36.21 31.08 -3.52
CA PRO A 369 36.23 32.52 -3.71
C PRO A 369 37.27 32.93 -4.75
N ALA A 370 37.16 34.17 -5.26
CA ALA A 370 38.23 34.77 -6.07
C ALA A 370 39.55 34.81 -5.28
N GLU A 371 40.69 34.71 -5.97
CA GLU A 371 42.06 34.55 -5.38
C GLU A 371 42.41 35.55 -4.26
N ARG A 372 41.72 36.68 -4.19
CA ARG A 372 41.90 37.72 -3.17
C ARG A 372 41.25 37.45 -1.81
N PHE A 373 40.48 36.36 -1.65
CA PHE A 373 39.80 36.03 -0.40
C PHE A 373 40.14 34.63 0.10
N SER A 374 40.24 34.48 1.42
CA SER A 374 40.49 33.20 2.09
C SER A 374 39.29 32.26 1.97
N GLN A 375 39.53 30.95 1.96
CA GLN A 375 38.43 29.98 2.09
C GLN A 375 37.85 30.01 3.51
N PRO A 376 36.51 29.90 3.66
CA PRO A 376 35.89 29.88 4.97
C PRO A 376 36.15 28.56 5.71
N ASP A 377 36.30 28.65 7.03
CA ASP A 377 36.60 27.51 7.91
C ASP A 377 35.35 26.86 8.49
N VAL A 378 34.35 27.68 8.86
CA VAL A 378 33.10 27.21 9.50
C VAL A 378 31.89 27.90 8.85
N LEU A 379 30.83 27.12 8.61
CA LEU A 379 29.51 27.63 8.26
C LEU A 379 28.56 27.27 9.40
N GLU A 380 27.98 28.27 10.04
CA GLU A 380 26.94 28.07 11.06
C GLU A 380 25.57 28.43 10.49
N ALA A 381 24.53 27.68 10.87
CA ALA A 381 23.17 27.93 10.42
C ALA A 381 22.20 27.98 11.61
N THR A 382 21.29 28.95 11.59
CA THR A 382 20.19 29.07 12.56
C THR A 382 18.87 29.29 11.83
N LEU A 383 17.85 28.50 12.18
CA LEU A 383 16.53 28.58 11.55
C LEU A 383 15.59 29.39 12.44
N ARG A 384 14.81 30.28 11.83
CA ARG A 384 13.79 31.08 12.50
C ARG A 384 12.56 31.25 11.61
N ARG A 385 11.38 31.39 12.22
CA ARG A 385 10.17 31.76 11.49
C ARG A 385 10.23 33.24 11.07
N ALA A 386 9.97 33.54 9.79
CA ALA A 386 10.11 34.90 9.26
C ALA A 386 9.11 35.91 9.89
N ASN A 387 7.92 35.44 10.30
CA ASN A 387 6.79 36.31 10.68
C ASN A 387 6.45 36.28 12.19
N GLY A 388 7.43 36.16 13.10
CA GLY A 388 7.24 36.55 14.51
C GLY A 388 7.03 35.45 15.56
N GLY A 389 7.67 34.28 15.42
CA GLY A 389 7.83 33.34 16.54
C GLY A 389 9.28 33.34 17.05
N ALA A 390 9.50 33.52 18.36
CA ALA A 390 10.83 33.59 18.98
C ALA A 390 11.58 32.24 19.06
N THR A 391 11.02 31.16 18.51
CA THR A 391 11.66 29.85 18.48
C THR A 391 12.74 29.84 17.40
N SER A 392 13.98 30.09 17.81
CA SER A 392 15.16 29.80 17.00
C SER A 392 15.52 28.33 17.16
N LEU A 393 15.75 27.64 16.05
CA LEU A 393 16.23 26.27 16.03
C LEU A 393 17.68 26.30 15.56
N SER A 394 18.60 25.90 16.42
CA SER A 394 20.02 25.81 16.06
C SER A 394 20.22 24.65 15.08
N ALA A 395 20.80 24.92 13.92
CA ALA A 395 21.23 23.91 12.96
C ALA A 395 22.75 23.85 12.98
N GLU A 396 23.29 23.03 13.88
CA GLU A 396 24.72 22.74 13.85
C GLU A 396 25.07 22.10 12.50
N MET A 397 26.16 22.56 11.88
CA MET A 397 26.70 22.03 10.63
C MET A 397 28.02 21.28 10.86
N PRO A 398 28.02 20.18 11.63
CA PRO A 398 29.25 19.52 12.06
C PRO A 398 29.94 18.74 10.92
N TYR A 399 29.23 18.47 9.82
CA TYR A 399 29.73 17.60 8.76
C TYR A 399 30.25 18.41 7.58
N ARG A 400 31.56 18.39 7.36
CA ARG A 400 32.21 18.91 6.14
C ARG A 400 32.44 17.77 5.16
N LEU A 401 31.91 17.87 3.95
CA LEU A 401 32.23 16.88 2.92
C LEU A 401 33.71 17.05 2.51
N PRO A 402 34.49 15.95 2.41
CA PRO A 402 35.87 16.04 1.96
C PRO A 402 35.94 16.64 0.57
N ALA A 403 36.74 17.69 0.38
CA ALA A 403 37.02 18.22 -0.94
C ALA A 403 37.68 17.14 -1.82
N PRO A 404 37.36 17.08 -3.14
CA PRO A 404 38.14 16.29 -4.08
C PRO A 404 39.62 16.65 -3.95
N ARG A 405 40.50 15.67 -3.76
CA ARG A 405 41.95 15.89 -3.71
C ARG A 405 42.46 16.11 -5.12
N ASP A 406 42.28 17.31 -5.64
CA ASP A 406 42.97 17.76 -6.85
C ASP A 406 43.95 18.89 -6.48
N PRO A 407 45.26 18.62 -6.43
CA PRO A 407 46.27 19.62 -6.06
C PRO A 407 46.32 20.73 -7.13
N GLY A 408 45.78 21.91 -6.82
CA GLY A 408 45.89 23.12 -7.66
C GLY A 408 44.57 23.72 -8.13
N HIS A 409 43.43 23.05 -7.92
CA HIS A 409 42.12 23.59 -8.29
C HIS A 409 41.35 24.10 -7.05
N PRO A 410 40.76 25.31 -7.10
CA PRO A 410 39.89 25.79 -6.05
C PRO A 410 38.69 24.84 -5.89
N THR A 411 38.53 24.22 -4.71
CA THR A 411 37.44 23.27 -4.44
C THR A 411 36.34 23.90 -3.60
N PRO A 412 35.06 23.62 -3.91
CA PRO A 412 33.95 24.15 -3.13
C PRO A 412 33.91 23.53 -1.73
N VAL A 413 33.59 24.35 -0.73
CA VAL A 413 33.36 23.89 0.65
C VAL A 413 31.89 23.53 0.78
N THR A 414 31.60 22.28 1.16
CA THR A 414 30.22 21.85 1.45
C THR A 414 30.10 21.38 2.88
N SER A 415 29.13 21.95 3.60
CA SER A 415 28.77 21.59 4.97
C SER A 415 27.32 21.10 5.04
N ILE A 416 27.06 20.12 5.89
CA ILE A 416 25.73 19.52 6.10
C ILE A 416 25.35 19.66 7.57
N SER A 417 24.12 20.09 7.83
CA SER A 417 23.56 20.17 9.17
C SER A 417 23.11 18.82 9.71
N ALA A 418 23.11 18.68 11.04
CA ALA A 418 22.25 17.69 11.66
C ALA A 418 20.78 17.99 11.31
N ALA A 419 19.92 16.97 11.33
CA ALA A 419 18.51 17.16 11.03
C ALA A 419 17.83 18.02 12.10
N VAL A 420 17.20 19.11 11.69
CA VAL A 420 16.48 20.03 12.57
C VAL A 420 14.98 19.82 12.40
N GLY A 421 14.28 19.59 13.51
CA GLY A 421 12.83 19.40 13.51
C GLY A 421 12.06 20.70 13.35
N VAL A 422 11.57 21.00 12.14
CA VAL A 422 10.75 22.18 11.86
C VAL A 422 9.28 21.86 12.16
N PRO A 423 8.63 22.56 13.11
CA PRO A 423 7.35 22.12 13.67
C PRO A 423 6.10 22.59 12.91
N THR A 424 6.21 23.61 12.05
CA THR A 424 5.05 24.26 11.42
C THR A 424 5.33 24.70 9.98
N THR A 425 4.27 24.81 9.19
CA THR A 425 4.28 25.32 7.83
C THR A 425 4.44 26.85 7.79
N GLY A 426 4.78 27.38 6.62
CA GLY A 426 4.89 28.82 6.33
C GLY A 426 6.30 29.26 5.95
N LEU A 427 6.54 30.57 5.95
CA LEU A 427 7.82 31.14 5.56
C LEU A 427 8.84 31.07 6.70
N TRP A 428 9.95 30.39 6.44
CA TRP A 428 11.09 30.24 7.34
C TRP A 428 12.30 30.96 6.76
N ALA A 429 13.16 31.42 7.66
CA ALA A 429 14.43 32.07 7.36
C ALA A 429 15.57 31.26 7.96
N VAL A 430 16.61 31.03 7.17
CA VAL A 430 17.88 30.46 7.59
C VAL A 430 18.88 31.60 7.65
N THR A 431 19.35 31.93 8.85
CA THR A 431 20.48 32.82 9.04
C THR A 431 21.76 31.99 8.96
N LEU A 432 22.63 32.35 8.03
CA LEU A 432 23.89 31.70 7.76
C LEU A 432 25.02 32.62 8.18
N THR A 433 25.96 32.10 8.97
CA THR A 433 27.17 32.82 9.36
C THR A 433 28.38 32.09 8.82
N ILE A 434 29.12 32.78 7.95
CA ILE A 434 30.40 32.33 7.41
C ILE A 434 31.50 32.87 8.33
N VAL A 435 32.27 31.97 8.94
CA VAL A 435 33.42 32.34 9.77
C VAL A 435 34.69 32.04 8.97
N VAL A 436 35.42 33.09 8.62
CA VAL A 436 36.70 33.01 7.90
C VAL A 436 37.86 33.02 8.88
N SER A 437 37.78 33.87 9.91
CA SER A 437 38.73 33.91 11.02
C SER A 437 38.06 34.46 12.29
N ARG A 438 38.79 34.52 13.41
CA ARG A 438 38.27 35.12 14.66
C ARG A 438 37.87 36.60 14.51
N LEU A 439 38.38 37.29 13.49
CA LEU A 439 38.17 38.72 13.25
C LEU A 439 37.30 38.99 12.01
N GLU A 440 36.95 37.96 11.25
CA GLU A 440 36.23 38.10 9.97
C GLU A 440 35.11 37.06 9.88
N GLN A 441 33.88 37.57 9.98
CA GLN A 441 32.65 36.81 9.84
C GLN A 441 31.62 37.60 9.03
N TYR A 442 30.83 36.88 8.23
CA TYR A 442 29.77 37.46 7.41
C TYR A 442 28.47 36.72 7.68
N THR A 443 27.37 37.46 7.86
CA THR A 443 26.04 36.89 8.13
C THR A 443 25.06 37.30 7.04
N GLY A 444 24.28 36.35 6.57
CA GLY A 444 23.19 36.58 5.61
C GLY A 444 21.96 35.75 5.94
N GLU A 445 20.83 36.11 5.33
CA GLU A 445 19.56 35.43 5.53
C GLU A 445 19.03 34.89 4.20
N VAL A 446 18.56 33.64 4.23
CA VAL A 446 17.88 32.97 3.13
C VAL A 446 16.46 32.64 3.58
N ARG A 447 15.46 32.90 2.73
CA ARG A 447 14.06 32.55 3.03
C ARG A 447 13.59 31.38 2.18
N TYR A 448 12.83 30.49 2.78
CA TYR A 448 12.23 29.35 2.10
C TYR A 448 10.84 29.05 2.68
N GLU A 449 10.01 28.41 1.85
CA GLU A 449 8.66 28.01 2.24
C GLU A 449 8.69 26.56 2.76
N VAL A 450 8.14 26.36 3.96
CA VAL A 450 7.90 25.04 4.54
C VAL A 450 6.46 24.66 4.29
N ARG A 451 6.25 23.54 3.61
CA ARG A 451 4.93 23.02 3.24
C ARG A 451 4.44 21.90 4.16
#